data_AF-G2LK00-F1
#
_entry.id   AF-G2LK00-F1
#
_cell.length_a   1.000
_cell.length_b   1.000
_cell.length_c   1.000
_cell.angle_alpha   90.00
_cell.angle_beta   90.00
_cell.angle_gamma   90.00
#
_symmetry.space_group_name_H-M   'P 1'
#
loop_
_entity.id
_entity.type
_entity.pdbx_description
1 polymer ?
#
loop_
_entity_poly.entity_id
_entity_poly.type
_entity_poly.pdbx_seq_one_letter_code
_entity_poly.pdbx_strand_id
1 'polypeptide(L)'
;MALPLGWAHHKPWQPPLEAERVDKQGYQSILGGAGLAAAVVFLPFFGFISFLLHPLVTLVHELGHTLAGWLYGYPSIPAFDFVYGGGVTLHQDRQWLLTGLWLAAFAWLLYYFRRNPGTLLVISSLAGAYITTAATSWHEAIVIAMGHGGELLFATVFLYRAWSGTSLVHALERPIYAFAGFYIQFHDLRFAFELLTSQAARLDYEDAKGGGHWMDFSRLADEFFGGRFLLVVLAFFIACLLPPLIAWLLHRYRPHWQRWLVNRLAVET
;
A
#
# COMPACT_ATOMS: atom_id res chain seq x y z
N MET A 1 -20.77 61.26 -10.66
CA MET A 1 -20.62 60.30 -11.77
C MET A 1 -19.63 59.23 -11.29
N ALA A 2 -20.10 58.11 -10.76
CA ALA A 2 -19.22 57.11 -10.13
C ALA A 2 -19.79 55.71 -10.31
N LEU A 3 -19.14 54.94 -11.17
CA LEU A 3 -19.07 53.47 -11.21
C LEU A 3 -17.73 53.14 -11.91
N PRO A 4 -17.00 52.08 -11.54
CA PRO A 4 -17.61 50.77 -11.49
C PRO A 4 -17.25 49.85 -10.31
N LEU A 5 -18.29 49.11 -9.93
CA LEU A 5 -18.29 47.76 -9.40
C LEU A 5 -17.02 46.98 -9.74
N GLY A 6 -16.36 46.46 -8.70
CA GLY A 6 -15.26 45.51 -8.81
C GLY A 6 -15.68 44.32 -9.65
N TRP A 7 -15.08 44.21 -10.83
CA TRP A 7 -15.21 43.04 -11.68
C TRP A 7 -14.60 41.88 -10.91
N ALA A 8 -15.45 40.97 -10.43
CA ALA A 8 -14.99 39.66 -10.03
C ALA A 8 -14.21 39.09 -11.21
N HIS A 9 -12.91 38.85 -11.02
CA HIS A 9 -12.11 38.10 -11.99
C HIS A 9 -12.76 36.72 -12.15
N HIS A 10 -13.67 36.60 -13.11
CA HIS A 10 -14.18 35.31 -13.53
C HIS A 10 -12.97 34.52 -13.98
N LYS A 11 -12.61 33.48 -13.21
CA LYS A 11 -11.60 32.53 -13.64
C LYS A 11 -12.03 32.07 -15.05
N PRO A 12 -11.16 32.21 -16.06
CA PRO A 12 -11.50 31.79 -17.41
C PRO A 12 -11.98 30.34 -17.36
N TRP A 13 -13.08 30.05 -18.06
CA TRP A 13 -13.62 28.70 -18.14
C TRP A 13 -12.51 27.76 -18.63
N GLN A 14 -12.18 26.77 -17.81
CA GLN A 14 -11.32 25.69 -18.22
C GLN A 14 -12.22 24.51 -18.59
N PRO A 15 -11.99 23.84 -19.74
CA PRO A 15 -12.72 22.64 -20.07
C PRO A 15 -12.55 21.60 -18.94
N PRO A 16 -13.56 20.74 -18.71
CA PRO A 16 -13.44 19.63 -17.79
C PRO A 16 -12.20 18.80 -18.14
N LEU A 17 -11.44 18.40 -17.12
CA LEU A 17 -10.34 17.47 -17.34
C LEU A 17 -10.92 16.15 -17.87
N GLU A 18 -10.52 15.76 -19.07
CA GLU A 18 -10.91 14.46 -19.58
C GLU A 18 -10.17 13.37 -18.81
N ALA A 19 -10.89 12.28 -18.51
CA ALA A 19 -10.29 11.12 -17.88
C ALA A 19 -9.33 10.41 -18.86
N GLU A 20 -8.16 10.02 -18.37
CA GLU A 20 -7.09 9.45 -19.18
C GLU A 20 -7.53 8.10 -19.76
N ARG A 21 -7.28 7.89 -21.05
CA ARG A 21 -7.62 6.65 -21.74
C ARG A 21 -6.41 5.74 -21.69
N VAL A 22 -6.64 4.47 -21.38
CA VAL A 22 -5.61 3.44 -21.50
C VAL A 22 -5.33 3.21 -22.98
N ASP A 23 -4.05 3.22 -23.35
CA ASP A 23 -3.58 2.88 -24.69
C ASP A 23 -3.60 1.36 -24.93
N LYS A 24 -3.51 0.94 -26.20
CA LYS A 24 -3.53 -0.48 -26.56
C LYS A 24 -2.44 -1.28 -25.84
N GLN A 25 -1.25 -0.69 -25.68
CA GLN A 25 -0.11 -1.33 -25.04
C GLN A 25 -0.33 -1.52 -23.53
N GLY A 26 -1.04 -0.60 -22.87
CA GLY A 26 -1.46 -0.76 -21.46
C GLY A 26 -2.36 -1.95 -21.26
N TYR A 27 -3.41 -2.10 -22.08
CA TYR A 27 -4.28 -3.29 -22.03
C TYR A 27 -3.52 -4.58 -22.30
N GLN A 28 -2.66 -4.61 -23.32
CA GLN A 28 -1.84 -5.79 -23.63
C GLN A 28 -0.92 -6.16 -22.47
N SER A 29 -0.30 -5.17 -21.83
CA SER A 29 0.59 -5.40 -20.68
C SER A 29 -0.15 -5.94 -19.47
N ILE A 30 -1.32 -5.37 -19.15
CA ILE A 30 -2.17 -5.81 -18.04
C ILE A 30 -2.68 -7.23 -18.28
N LEU A 31 -3.24 -7.52 -19.45
CA LEU A 31 -3.77 -8.85 -19.77
C LEU A 31 -2.67 -9.89 -19.85
N GLY A 32 -1.54 -9.58 -20.49
CA GLY A 32 -0.39 -10.47 -20.58
C GLY A 32 0.25 -10.74 -19.22
N GLY A 33 0.45 -9.69 -18.42
CA GLY A 33 1.00 -9.79 -17.06
C GLY A 33 0.09 -10.58 -16.13
N ALA A 34 -1.22 -10.33 -16.15
CA ALA A 34 -2.20 -11.11 -15.39
C ALA A 34 -2.21 -12.57 -15.82
N GLY A 35 -2.27 -12.86 -17.12
CA GLY A 35 -2.27 -14.22 -17.64
C GLY A 35 -1.02 -15.01 -17.22
N LEU A 36 0.16 -14.38 -17.32
CA LEU A 36 1.41 -15.01 -16.92
C LEU A 36 1.49 -15.20 -15.39
N ALA A 37 1.11 -14.20 -14.60
CA ALA A 37 1.09 -14.30 -13.14
C ALA A 37 0.13 -15.42 -12.68
N ALA A 38 -1.06 -15.50 -13.26
CA ALA A 38 -2.02 -16.56 -12.96
C ALA A 38 -1.46 -17.94 -13.30
N ALA A 39 -0.80 -18.07 -14.46
CA ALA A 39 -0.14 -19.32 -14.84
C ALA A 39 0.93 -19.72 -13.80
N VAL A 40 1.78 -18.78 -13.38
CA VAL A 40 2.84 -19.05 -12.40
C VAL A 40 2.30 -19.42 -11.02
N VAL A 41 1.26 -18.73 -10.54
CA VAL A 41 0.75 -18.91 -9.17
C VAL A 41 -0.18 -20.12 -9.03
N PHE A 42 -1.03 -20.38 -10.03
CA PHE A 42 -2.11 -21.36 -9.90
C PHE A 42 -1.85 -22.69 -10.64
N LEU A 43 -0.93 -22.74 -11.62
CA LEU A 43 -0.64 -24.00 -12.31
C LEU A 43 0.54 -24.72 -11.65
N PRO A 44 0.36 -25.97 -11.19
CA PRO A 44 1.43 -26.72 -10.52
C PRO A 44 2.71 -26.87 -11.36
N PHE A 45 2.58 -26.90 -12.69
CA PHE A 45 3.71 -26.96 -13.62
C PHE A 45 4.73 -25.83 -13.41
N PHE A 46 4.28 -24.64 -13.01
CA PHE A 46 5.14 -23.49 -12.76
C PHE A 46 5.52 -23.32 -11.28
N GLY A 47 5.26 -24.32 -10.43
CA GLY A 47 5.53 -24.25 -8.99
C GLY A 47 6.97 -23.87 -8.64
N PHE A 48 7.95 -24.33 -9.42
CA PHE A 48 9.36 -23.95 -9.23
C PHE A 48 9.60 -22.44 -9.48
N ILE A 49 8.96 -21.86 -10.50
CA ILE A 49 9.08 -20.42 -10.77
C ILE A 49 8.41 -19.62 -9.65
N SER A 50 7.23 -20.07 -9.20
CA SER A 50 6.56 -19.44 -8.05
C SER A 50 7.45 -19.49 -6.80
N PHE A 51 8.10 -20.61 -6.53
CA PHE A 51 9.07 -20.74 -5.44
C PHE A 51 10.25 -19.76 -5.58
N LEU A 52 10.84 -19.64 -6.78
CA LEU A 52 11.96 -18.71 -7.02
C LEU A 52 11.57 -17.23 -6.86
N LEU A 53 10.30 -16.88 -7.13
CA LEU A 53 9.81 -15.52 -7.03
C LEU A 53 9.23 -15.18 -5.64
N HIS A 54 8.94 -16.19 -4.81
CA HIS A 54 8.40 -15.98 -3.46
C HIS A 54 9.22 -14.99 -2.60
N PRO A 55 10.56 -14.96 -2.64
CA PRO A 55 11.36 -13.96 -1.91
C PRO A 55 11.01 -12.50 -2.25
N LEU A 56 10.46 -12.22 -3.44
CA LEU A 56 9.96 -10.88 -3.78
C LEU A 56 8.78 -10.49 -2.89
N VAL A 57 7.80 -11.39 -2.72
CA VAL A 57 6.62 -11.15 -1.86
C VAL A 57 7.08 -10.98 -0.42
N THR A 58 7.91 -11.90 0.06
CA THR A 58 8.48 -11.83 1.41
C THR A 58 9.26 -10.53 1.65
N LEU A 59 10.09 -10.08 0.71
CA LEU A 59 10.83 -8.82 0.86
C LEU A 59 9.89 -7.61 0.98
N VAL A 60 8.85 -7.57 0.14
CA VAL A 60 7.86 -6.49 0.17
C VAL A 60 7.07 -6.52 1.48
N HIS A 61 6.73 -7.71 1.95
CA HIS A 61 6.08 -7.94 3.24
C HIS A 61 6.90 -7.36 4.40
N GLU A 62 8.15 -7.77 4.54
CA GLU A 62 9.02 -7.29 5.62
C GLU A 62 9.35 -5.80 5.49
N LEU A 63 9.42 -5.27 4.27
CA LEU A 63 9.56 -3.84 4.04
C LEU A 63 8.33 -3.07 4.53
N GLY A 64 7.13 -3.64 4.38
CA GLY A 64 5.89 -3.09 4.90
C GLY A 64 5.90 -2.91 6.41
N HIS A 65 6.22 -3.98 7.16
CA HIS A 65 6.45 -3.89 8.61
C HIS A 65 7.53 -2.87 8.97
N THR A 66 8.65 -2.89 8.24
CA THR A 66 9.77 -2.00 8.50
C THR A 66 9.38 -0.54 8.37
N LEU A 67 8.75 -0.16 7.26
CA LEU A 67 8.35 1.23 7.00
C LEU A 67 7.33 1.72 8.04
N ALA A 68 6.36 0.88 8.39
CA ALA A 68 5.40 1.19 9.45
C ALA A 68 6.07 1.29 10.82
N GLY A 69 7.03 0.42 11.12
CA GLY A 69 7.83 0.47 12.34
C GLY A 69 8.54 1.81 12.48
N TRP A 70 9.29 2.23 11.45
CA TRP A 70 9.97 3.52 11.43
C TRP A 70 9.01 4.72 11.56
N LEU A 71 7.81 4.62 10.99
CA LEU A 71 6.79 5.66 11.15
C LEU A 71 6.36 5.82 12.61
N TYR A 72 6.25 4.73 13.37
CA TYR A 72 5.87 4.75 14.78
C TYR A 72 7.05 4.79 15.76
N GLY A 73 8.27 4.85 15.24
CA GLY A 73 9.49 4.98 16.03
C GLY A 73 10.07 3.66 16.52
N TYR A 74 9.80 2.55 15.85
CA TYR A 74 10.47 1.27 16.02
C TYR A 74 11.54 1.16 14.93
N PRO A 75 12.83 1.36 15.25
CA PRO A 75 13.90 1.08 14.31
C PRO A 75 13.82 -0.39 13.88
N SER A 76 13.59 -0.60 12.60
CA SER A 76 13.36 -1.93 12.05
C SER A 76 14.21 -2.17 10.81
N ILE A 77 14.60 -3.43 10.60
CA ILE A 77 15.35 -3.88 9.42
C ILE A 77 14.66 -5.14 8.89
N PRO A 78 14.33 -5.20 7.58
CA PRO A 78 13.76 -6.39 6.98
C PRO A 78 14.86 -7.44 6.82
N ALA A 79 14.55 -8.69 7.17
CA ALA A 79 15.47 -9.81 7.05
C ALA A 79 14.73 -11.07 6.58
N PHE A 80 15.50 -12.05 6.10
CA PHE A 80 14.99 -13.38 5.79
C PHE A 80 15.27 -14.32 6.95
N ASP A 81 14.28 -15.12 7.33
CA ASP A 81 14.43 -16.20 8.29
C ASP A 81 14.82 -17.47 7.52
N PHE A 82 16.11 -17.82 7.57
CA PHE A 82 16.61 -19.04 6.93
C PHE A 82 16.40 -20.30 7.79
N VAL A 83 16.01 -20.16 9.06
CA VAL A 83 15.78 -21.29 9.97
C VAL A 83 14.40 -21.87 9.71
N TYR A 84 13.36 -21.03 9.70
CA TYR A 84 11.98 -21.46 9.48
C TYR A 84 11.49 -21.21 8.05
N GLY A 85 12.28 -20.48 7.24
CA GLY A 85 11.87 -20.00 5.93
C GLY A 85 11.01 -18.73 6.03
N GLY A 86 11.01 -17.94 4.96
CA GLY A 86 10.23 -16.70 4.88
C GLY A 86 10.98 -15.48 5.44
N GLY A 87 10.23 -14.53 6.00
CA GLY A 87 10.73 -13.23 6.42
C GLY A 87 10.61 -13.00 7.92
N VAL A 88 11.46 -12.10 8.42
CA VAL A 88 11.39 -11.55 9.77
C VAL A 88 11.82 -10.09 9.77
N THR A 89 11.04 -9.24 10.44
CA THR A 89 11.42 -7.86 10.70
C THR A 89 12.02 -7.76 12.09
N LEU A 90 13.34 -7.48 12.14
CA LEU A 90 14.04 -7.24 13.39
C LEU A 90 13.73 -5.82 13.85
N HIS A 91 12.95 -5.69 14.92
CA HIS A 91 12.59 -4.41 15.52
C HIS A 91 13.32 -4.19 16.84
N GLN A 92 13.67 -2.94 17.10
CA GLN A 92 14.13 -2.47 18.41
C GLN A 92 12.97 -1.88 19.20
N ASP A 93 13.18 -1.66 20.49
CA ASP A 93 12.24 -0.92 21.33
C ASP A 93 11.94 0.46 20.75
N ARG A 94 10.71 0.93 21.01
CA ARG A 94 10.22 2.21 20.55
C ARG A 94 11.11 3.36 21.02
N GLN A 95 11.64 4.10 20.07
CA GLN A 95 12.46 5.29 20.30
C GLN A 95 11.59 6.55 20.22
N TRP A 96 11.31 7.15 21.38
CA TRP A 96 10.52 8.39 21.48
C TRP A 96 11.08 9.54 20.65
N LEU A 97 12.39 9.58 20.44
CA LEU A 97 13.04 10.56 19.56
C LEU A 97 12.47 10.49 18.13
N LEU A 98 12.30 9.29 17.56
CA LEU A 98 11.77 9.12 16.21
C LEU A 98 10.31 9.56 16.11
N THR A 99 9.47 9.23 17.10
CA THR A 99 8.10 9.76 17.18
C THR A 99 8.12 11.30 17.28
N GLY A 100 9.02 11.87 18.08
CA GLY A 100 9.19 13.31 18.20
C GLY A 100 9.58 13.99 16.89
N LEU A 101 10.43 13.35 16.08
CA LEU A 101 10.80 13.85 14.74
C LEU A 101 9.60 13.89 13.80
N TRP A 102 8.74 12.87 13.81
CA TRP A 102 7.50 12.89 13.00
C TRP A 102 6.53 13.98 13.45
N LEU A 103 6.38 14.18 14.77
CA LEU A 103 5.55 15.28 15.29
C LEU A 103 6.12 16.66 14.91
N ALA A 104 7.45 16.82 14.97
CA ALA A 104 8.12 18.04 14.52
C ALA A 104 7.93 18.25 13.01
N ALA A 105 7.98 17.19 12.20
CA ALA A 105 7.69 17.26 10.77
C ALA A 105 6.25 17.71 10.50
N PHE A 106 5.26 17.17 11.22
CA PHE A 106 3.87 17.64 11.11
C PHE A 106 3.72 19.11 11.53
N ALA A 107 4.31 19.51 12.66
CA ALA A 107 4.27 20.90 13.12
C ALA A 107 4.91 21.86 12.10
N TRP A 108 6.05 21.47 11.52
CA TRP A 108 6.71 22.23 10.46
C TRP A 108 5.84 22.32 9.20
N LEU A 109 5.23 21.21 8.75
CA LEU A 109 4.33 21.20 7.58
C LEU A 109 3.10 22.08 7.80
N LEU A 110 2.49 22.06 9.00
CA LEU A 110 1.38 22.93 9.36
C LEU A 110 1.79 24.41 9.32
N TYR A 111 2.97 24.74 9.84
CA TYR A 111 3.50 26.11 9.77
C TYR A 111 3.78 26.52 8.31
N TYR A 112 4.43 25.66 7.54
CA TYR A 112 4.82 25.91 6.16
C TYR A 112 3.59 26.14 5.25
N PHE A 113 2.55 25.33 5.40
CA PHE A 113 1.30 25.43 4.64
C PHE A 113 0.21 26.27 5.33
N ARG A 114 0.55 27.12 6.33
CA ARG A 114 -0.42 27.88 7.15
C ARG A 114 -1.38 28.80 6.38
N ARG A 115 -1.05 29.13 5.12
CA ARG A 115 -1.89 29.95 4.23
C ARG A 115 -2.77 29.14 3.27
N ASN A 116 -2.59 27.82 3.19
CA ASN A 116 -3.37 26.93 2.32
C ASN A 116 -4.36 26.10 3.18
N PRO A 117 -5.61 26.55 3.40
CA PRO A 117 -6.51 25.95 4.39
C PRO A 117 -6.88 24.50 4.05
N GLY A 118 -6.96 24.14 2.77
CA GLY A 118 -7.27 22.76 2.43
C GLY A 118 -6.08 21.82 2.55
N THR A 119 -4.85 22.30 2.39
CA THR A 119 -3.65 21.50 2.71
C THR A 119 -3.48 21.36 4.22
N LEU A 120 -3.78 22.41 4.99
CA LEU A 120 -3.85 22.33 6.44
C LEU A 120 -4.85 21.30 6.93
N LEU A 121 -6.06 21.24 6.33
CA LEU A 121 -7.06 20.25 6.69
C LEU A 121 -6.54 18.82 6.50
N VAL A 122 -5.87 18.56 5.37
CA VAL A 122 -5.26 17.26 5.09
C VAL A 122 -4.15 16.95 6.09
N ILE A 123 -3.18 17.85 6.29
CA ILE A 123 -2.05 17.64 7.21
C ILE A 123 -2.55 17.47 8.64
N SER A 124 -3.50 18.29 9.10
CA SER A 124 -4.07 18.20 10.45
C SER A 124 -4.82 16.88 10.66
N SER A 125 -5.53 16.41 9.63
CA SER A 125 -6.22 15.11 9.70
C SER A 125 -5.23 13.95 9.79
N LEU A 126 -4.15 13.98 9.00
CA LEU A 126 -3.08 13.00 9.05
C LEU A 126 -2.32 13.04 10.39
N ALA A 127 -2.00 14.23 10.88
CA ALA A 127 -1.35 14.41 12.19
C ALA A 127 -2.25 13.90 13.33
N GLY A 128 -3.55 14.22 13.30
CA GLY A 128 -4.52 13.74 14.28
C GLY A 128 -4.67 12.22 14.27
N ALA A 129 -4.76 11.61 13.08
CA ALA A 129 -4.77 10.16 12.92
C ALA A 129 -3.49 9.53 13.48
N TYR A 130 -2.32 10.06 13.09
CA TYR A 130 -1.01 9.60 13.57
C TYR A 130 -0.89 9.70 15.09
N ILE A 131 -1.26 10.84 15.69
CA ILE A 131 -1.19 11.02 17.15
C ILE A 131 -2.10 10.02 17.85
N THR A 132 -3.32 9.82 17.34
CA THR A 132 -4.29 8.89 17.93
C THR A 132 -3.78 7.45 17.90
N THR A 133 -3.24 7.01 16.77
CA THR A 133 -2.69 5.65 16.63
C THR A 133 -1.37 5.48 17.36
N ALA A 134 -0.49 6.50 17.36
CA ALA A 134 0.79 6.48 18.06
C ALA A 134 0.64 6.51 19.60
N ALA A 135 -0.47 7.03 20.12
CA ALA A 135 -0.76 7.11 21.55
C ALA A 135 -1.52 5.89 22.11
N THR A 136 -1.97 4.97 21.26
CA THR A 136 -2.74 3.76 21.64
C THR A 136 -2.05 2.52 21.10
N SER A 137 -2.41 1.29 21.49
CA SER A 137 -1.81 0.06 20.93
C SER A 137 -2.04 -0.12 19.42
N TRP A 138 -2.87 0.71 18.78
CA TRP A 138 -3.12 0.66 17.34
C TRP A 138 -1.87 0.88 16.48
N HIS A 139 -0.81 1.52 16.98
CA HIS A 139 0.44 1.57 16.21
C HIS A 139 1.02 0.18 15.98
N GLU A 140 0.97 -0.73 16.96
CA GLU A 140 1.43 -2.11 16.80
C GLU A 140 0.55 -2.88 15.80
N ALA A 141 -0.78 -2.73 15.92
CA ALA A 141 -1.72 -3.32 14.96
C ALA A 141 -1.41 -2.86 13.52
N ILE A 142 -1.12 -1.58 13.32
CA ILE A 142 -0.76 -1.05 12.01
C ILE A 142 0.58 -1.61 11.55
N VAL A 143 1.59 -1.67 12.42
CA VAL A 143 2.90 -2.27 12.06
C VAL A 143 2.73 -3.71 11.60
N ILE A 144 1.94 -4.52 12.32
CA ILE A 144 1.67 -5.92 11.96
C ILE A 144 0.87 -5.98 10.65
N ALA A 145 -0.23 -5.24 10.53
CA ALA A 145 -1.04 -5.26 9.31
C ALA A 145 -0.29 -4.79 8.06
N MET A 146 0.75 -3.97 8.24
CA MET A 146 1.52 -3.41 7.14
C MET A 146 2.48 -4.39 6.48
N GLY A 147 2.70 -5.61 7.00
CA GLY A 147 3.36 -6.67 6.24
C GLY A 147 2.61 -6.94 4.94
N HIS A 148 1.42 -7.50 5.08
CA HIS A 148 0.45 -7.67 4.00
C HIS A 148 -0.03 -6.34 3.37
N GLY A 149 -0.11 -5.27 4.15
CA GLY A 149 -0.42 -3.93 3.62
C GLY A 149 0.65 -3.44 2.61
N GLY A 150 1.92 -3.75 2.86
CA GLY A 150 3.03 -3.46 1.95
C GLY A 150 2.87 -4.19 0.61
N GLU A 151 2.51 -5.47 0.65
CA GLU A 151 2.23 -6.27 -0.56
C GLU A 151 1.16 -5.61 -1.43
N LEU A 152 0.02 -5.21 -0.84
CA LEU A 152 -1.07 -4.56 -1.57
C LEU A 152 -0.68 -3.18 -2.13
N LEU A 153 0.11 -2.41 -1.39
CA LEU A 153 0.61 -1.10 -1.85
C LEU A 153 1.56 -1.26 -3.04
N PHE A 154 2.52 -2.18 -2.96
CA PHE A 154 3.46 -2.45 -4.05
C PHE A 154 2.76 -3.02 -5.28
N ALA A 155 1.81 -3.95 -5.09
CA ALA A 155 0.97 -4.45 -6.16
C ALA A 155 0.24 -3.29 -6.87
N THR A 156 -0.35 -2.37 -6.10
CA THR A 156 -1.03 -1.17 -6.64
C THR A 156 -0.07 -0.28 -7.42
N VAL A 157 1.14 -0.01 -6.90
CA VAL A 157 2.15 0.81 -7.58
C VAL A 157 2.60 0.18 -8.90
N PHE A 158 2.88 -1.12 -8.90
CA PHE A 158 3.28 -1.83 -10.11
C PHE A 158 2.16 -1.85 -11.16
N LEU A 159 0.93 -2.15 -10.75
CA LEU A 159 -0.22 -2.11 -11.65
C LEU A 159 -0.48 -0.68 -12.17
N TYR A 160 -0.28 0.35 -11.35
CA TYR A 160 -0.41 1.74 -11.78
C TYR A 160 0.64 2.10 -12.84
N ARG A 161 1.89 1.64 -12.68
CA ARG A 161 2.96 1.83 -13.68
C ARG A 161 2.63 1.10 -14.98
N ALA A 162 2.08 -0.12 -14.90
CA ALA A 162 1.64 -0.87 -16.07
C ALA A 162 0.50 -0.14 -16.83
N TRP A 163 -0.53 0.33 -16.12
CA TRP A 163 -1.63 1.10 -16.70
C TRP A 163 -1.14 2.40 -17.32
N SER A 164 -0.46 3.23 -16.54
CA SER A 164 -0.10 4.59 -16.92
C SER A 164 1.06 4.70 -17.91
N GLY A 165 1.92 3.67 -17.99
CA GLY A 165 3.12 3.74 -18.82
C GLY A 165 4.14 4.78 -18.37
N THR A 166 4.07 5.25 -17.11
CA THR A 166 4.88 6.38 -16.65
C THR A 166 6.03 6.03 -15.76
N SER A 167 7.03 6.91 -15.78
CA SER A 167 8.30 6.74 -15.07
C SER A 167 9.03 5.45 -15.46
N LEU A 168 8.82 4.99 -16.70
CA LEU A 168 9.48 3.84 -17.28
C LEU A 168 10.74 4.28 -18.03
N VAL A 169 11.80 3.48 -17.95
CA VAL A 169 12.99 3.71 -18.77
C VAL A 169 12.82 3.03 -20.13
N HIS A 170 12.23 1.82 -20.14
CA HIS A 170 11.96 1.05 -21.34
C HIS A 170 10.49 0.61 -21.43
N ALA A 171 9.93 0.59 -22.65
CA ALA A 171 8.54 0.16 -22.87
C ALA A 171 8.27 -1.29 -22.41
N LEU A 172 9.29 -2.15 -22.44
CA LEU A 172 9.24 -3.54 -21.98
C LEU A 172 9.06 -3.67 -20.46
N GLU A 173 9.23 -2.60 -19.69
CA GLU A 173 8.96 -2.63 -18.25
C GLU A 173 7.46 -2.74 -17.94
N ARG A 174 6.56 -2.28 -18.82
CA ARG A 174 5.10 -2.33 -18.58
C ARG A 174 4.58 -3.74 -18.31
N PRO A 175 4.83 -4.75 -19.16
CA PRO A 175 4.38 -6.11 -18.89
C PRO A 175 5.08 -6.72 -17.66
N ILE A 176 6.31 -6.32 -17.34
CA ILE A 176 7.04 -6.78 -16.14
C ILE A 176 6.36 -6.23 -14.88
N TYR A 177 6.02 -4.95 -14.85
CA TYR A 177 5.26 -4.37 -13.75
C TYR A 177 3.86 -4.98 -13.61
N ALA A 178 3.17 -5.23 -14.72
CA ALA A 178 1.89 -5.92 -14.68
C ALA A 178 2.03 -7.32 -14.06
N PHE A 179 3.01 -8.09 -14.53
CA PHE A 179 3.31 -9.41 -13.99
C PHE A 179 3.63 -9.35 -12.50
N ALA A 180 4.55 -8.48 -12.07
CA ALA A 180 4.95 -8.37 -10.66
C ALA A 180 3.77 -7.97 -9.76
N GLY A 181 2.96 -7.00 -10.18
CA GLY A 181 1.79 -6.57 -9.42
C GLY A 181 0.73 -7.66 -9.28
N PHE A 182 0.41 -8.36 -10.37
CA PHE A 182 -0.53 -9.49 -10.31
C PHE A 182 0.05 -10.71 -9.61
N TYR A 183 1.36 -10.95 -9.69
CA TYR A 183 2.01 -12.06 -8.99
C TYR A 183 1.86 -11.91 -7.48
N ILE A 184 2.17 -10.74 -6.92
CA ILE A 184 1.95 -10.42 -5.50
C ILE A 184 0.46 -10.57 -5.17
N GLN A 185 -0.42 -9.91 -5.92
CA GLN A 185 -1.86 -9.94 -5.66
C GLN A 185 -2.46 -11.37 -5.68
N PHE A 186 -2.09 -12.19 -6.67
CA PHE A 186 -2.61 -13.55 -6.80
C PHE A 186 -2.04 -14.48 -5.73
N HIS A 187 -0.79 -14.27 -5.32
CA HIS A 187 -0.22 -14.97 -4.19
C HIS A 187 -1.04 -14.68 -2.92
N ASP A 188 -1.32 -13.41 -2.63
CA ASP A 188 -2.08 -12.99 -1.45
C ASP A 188 -3.54 -13.50 -1.49
N LEU A 189 -4.18 -13.43 -2.65
CA LEU A 189 -5.53 -13.96 -2.86
C LEU A 189 -5.58 -15.47 -2.62
N ARG A 190 -4.62 -16.22 -3.18
CA ARG A 190 -4.52 -17.66 -3.00
C ARG A 190 -4.30 -17.99 -1.53
N PHE A 191 -3.35 -17.33 -0.89
CA PHE A 191 -3.02 -17.51 0.51
C PHE A 191 -4.22 -17.25 1.43
N ALA A 192 -4.89 -16.11 1.27
CA ALA A 192 -6.07 -15.78 2.06
C ALA A 192 -7.24 -16.73 1.78
N PHE A 193 -7.43 -17.16 0.53
CA PHE A 193 -8.45 -18.15 0.17
C PHE A 193 -8.19 -19.51 0.82
N GLU A 194 -6.94 -19.99 0.81
CA GLU A 194 -6.54 -21.24 1.47
C GLU A 194 -6.82 -21.15 2.98
N LEU A 195 -6.47 -20.03 3.64
CA LEU A 195 -6.77 -19.81 5.06
C LEU A 195 -8.27 -19.73 5.37
N LEU A 196 -9.11 -19.22 4.46
CA LEU A 196 -10.56 -19.19 4.66
C LEU A 196 -11.19 -20.59 4.49
N THR A 197 -10.69 -21.38 3.55
CA THR A 197 -11.38 -22.60 3.09
C THR A 197 -10.80 -23.91 3.61
N SER A 198 -9.53 -23.94 4.01
CA SER A 198 -8.83 -25.16 4.43
C SER A 198 -8.45 -25.11 5.91
N GLN A 199 -8.90 -26.10 6.68
CA GLN A 199 -8.45 -26.28 8.06
C GLN A 199 -6.97 -26.65 8.11
N ALA A 200 -6.48 -27.48 7.18
CA ALA A 200 -5.08 -27.85 7.11
C ALA A 200 -4.18 -26.63 6.91
N ALA A 201 -4.54 -25.71 6.00
CA ALA A 201 -3.78 -24.49 5.78
C ALA A 201 -3.73 -23.58 7.03
N ARG A 202 -4.80 -23.56 7.84
CA ARG A 202 -4.81 -22.80 9.10
C ARG A 202 -3.91 -23.43 10.16
N LEU A 203 -3.91 -24.76 10.27
CA LEU A 203 -3.01 -25.47 11.18
C LEU A 203 -1.55 -25.25 10.76
N ASP A 204 -1.24 -25.39 9.46
CA ASP A 204 0.11 -25.13 8.92
C ASP A 204 0.54 -23.67 9.18
N TYR A 205 -0.38 -22.71 9.09
CA TYR A 205 -0.13 -21.30 9.38
C TYR A 205 0.11 -21.03 10.87
N GLU A 206 -0.65 -21.67 11.77
CA GLU A 206 -0.46 -21.56 13.22
C GLU A 206 0.83 -22.23 13.69
N ASP A 207 1.19 -23.36 13.08
CA ASP A 207 2.42 -24.11 13.33
C ASP A 207 3.67 -23.42 12.74
N ALA A 208 3.49 -22.46 11.84
CA ALA A 208 4.58 -21.69 11.26
C ALA A 208 5.43 -20.98 12.34
N LYS A 209 6.74 -20.84 12.08
CA LYS A 209 7.71 -20.26 13.01
C LYS A 209 7.71 -20.94 14.41
N GLY A 210 7.42 -22.24 14.46
CA GLY A 210 7.51 -23.05 15.68
C GLY A 210 6.26 -23.04 16.57
N GLY A 211 5.09 -22.70 16.05
CA GLY A 211 3.79 -22.95 16.72
C GLY A 211 3.37 -21.96 17.81
N GLY A 212 3.92 -20.75 17.83
CA GLY A 212 3.67 -19.77 18.91
C GLY A 212 2.77 -18.58 18.55
N HIS A 213 1.89 -18.71 17.56
CA HIS A 213 1.00 -17.62 17.10
C HIS A 213 1.74 -16.32 16.68
N TRP A 214 2.94 -16.45 16.13
CA TRP A 214 3.79 -15.31 15.74
C TRP A 214 3.41 -14.65 14.41
N MET A 215 2.44 -15.23 13.70
CA MET A 215 2.07 -14.79 12.36
C MET A 215 1.07 -13.62 12.40
N ASP A 216 1.17 -12.74 11.42
CA ASP A 216 0.45 -11.46 11.38
C ASP A 216 -1.05 -11.55 11.67
N PHE A 217 -1.77 -12.45 10.99
CA PHE A 217 -3.22 -12.56 11.16
C PHE A 217 -3.59 -13.16 12.52
N SER A 218 -2.79 -14.08 13.06
CA SER A 218 -2.99 -14.61 14.40
C SER A 218 -2.81 -13.50 15.43
N ARG A 219 -1.71 -12.74 15.34
CA ARG A 219 -1.44 -11.60 16.22
C ARG A 219 -2.53 -10.53 16.12
N LEU A 220 -2.92 -10.13 14.91
CA LEU A 220 -4.01 -9.18 14.72
C LEU A 220 -5.32 -9.68 15.35
N ALA A 221 -5.66 -10.94 15.10
CA ALA A 221 -6.89 -11.53 15.61
C ALA A 221 -6.91 -11.55 17.14
N ASP A 222 -5.85 -12.05 17.76
CA ASP A 222 -5.79 -12.29 19.21
C ASP A 222 -5.58 -10.99 20.00
N GLU A 223 -4.69 -10.12 19.53
CA GLU A 223 -4.31 -8.89 20.25
C GLU A 223 -5.33 -7.75 20.02
N PHE A 224 -6.01 -7.69 18.87
CA PHE A 224 -6.81 -6.51 18.48
C PHE A 224 -8.28 -6.81 18.09
N PHE A 225 -8.59 -8.04 17.63
CA PHE A 225 -9.95 -8.37 17.15
C PHE A 225 -10.66 -9.45 17.97
N GLY A 226 -10.15 -9.78 19.16
CA GLY A 226 -10.79 -10.70 20.11
C GLY A 226 -10.86 -12.15 19.62
N GLY A 227 -9.77 -12.65 19.03
CA GLY A 227 -9.63 -14.02 18.52
C GLY A 227 -10.37 -14.29 17.20
N ARG A 228 -10.81 -13.25 16.49
CA ARG A 228 -11.60 -13.40 15.25
C ARG A 228 -10.72 -13.59 14.01
N PHE A 229 -9.96 -14.67 13.97
CA PHE A 229 -9.02 -14.99 12.89
C PHE A 229 -9.64 -14.89 11.49
N LEU A 230 -10.75 -15.61 11.25
CA LEU A 230 -11.40 -15.62 9.93
C LEU A 230 -11.93 -14.23 9.49
N LEU A 231 -12.27 -13.35 10.44
CA LEU A 231 -12.69 -11.99 10.11
C LEU A 231 -11.51 -11.16 9.58
N VAL A 232 -10.32 -11.30 10.19
CA VAL A 232 -9.09 -10.64 9.74
C VAL A 232 -8.71 -11.13 8.35
N VAL A 233 -8.70 -12.45 8.14
CA VAL A 233 -8.39 -13.05 6.83
C VAL A 233 -9.41 -12.64 5.77
N LEU A 234 -10.71 -12.61 6.09
CA LEU A 234 -11.76 -12.18 5.16
C LEU A 234 -11.59 -10.71 4.78
N ALA A 235 -11.30 -9.83 5.75
CA ALA A 235 -11.03 -8.42 5.48
C ALA A 235 -9.83 -8.26 4.55
N PHE A 236 -8.75 -9.02 4.79
CA PHE A 236 -7.59 -9.03 3.91
C PHE A 236 -7.91 -9.57 2.51
N PHE A 237 -8.66 -10.67 2.39
CA PHE A 237 -9.08 -11.21 1.10
C PHE A 237 -9.86 -10.18 0.27
N ILE A 238 -10.77 -9.44 0.90
CA ILE A 238 -11.50 -8.34 0.25
C ILE A 238 -10.53 -7.22 -0.16
N ALA A 239 -9.58 -6.86 0.70
CA ALA A 239 -8.57 -5.85 0.41
C ALA A 239 -7.69 -6.26 -0.79
N CYS A 240 -7.39 -7.55 -0.95
CA CYS A 240 -6.63 -8.08 -2.08
C CYS A 240 -7.31 -7.86 -3.44
N LEU A 241 -8.62 -7.59 -3.50
CA LEU A 241 -9.33 -7.27 -4.74
C LEU A 241 -9.18 -5.82 -5.18
N LEU A 242 -8.71 -4.95 -4.29
CA LEU A 242 -8.62 -3.50 -4.51
C LEU A 242 -7.45 -3.04 -5.39
N PRO A 243 -6.23 -3.61 -5.36
CA PRO A 243 -5.08 -3.11 -6.10
C PRO A 243 -5.32 -2.80 -7.60
N PRO A 244 -5.91 -3.69 -8.42
CA PRO A 244 -6.14 -3.40 -9.84
C PRO A 244 -7.16 -2.28 -10.04
N LEU A 245 -8.21 -2.22 -9.21
CA LEU A 245 -9.22 -1.18 -9.25
C LEU A 245 -8.62 0.18 -8.87
N ILE A 246 -7.89 0.25 -7.76
CA ILE A 246 -7.23 1.47 -7.30
C ILE A 246 -6.21 1.94 -8.33
N ALA A 247 -5.36 1.05 -8.83
CA ALA A 247 -4.36 1.37 -9.85
C ALA A 247 -5.01 1.92 -11.13
N TRP A 248 -6.11 1.31 -11.58
CA TRP A 248 -6.88 1.79 -12.73
C TRP A 248 -7.51 3.16 -12.46
N LEU A 249 -8.16 3.36 -11.31
CA LEU A 249 -8.75 4.65 -10.93
C LEU A 249 -7.69 5.77 -10.85
N LEU A 250 -6.52 5.47 -10.27
CA LEU A 250 -5.40 6.40 -10.19
C LEU A 250 -4.89 6.79 -11.57
N HIS A 251 -4.84 5.86 -12.53
CA HIS A 251 -4.51 6.21 -13.92
C HIS A 251 -5.65 7.00 -14.57
N ARG A 252 -6.88 6.49 -14.53
CA ARG A 252 -8.05 7.08 -15.18
C ARG A 252 -8.29 8.54 -14.76
N TYR A 253 -8.13 8.84 -13.48
CA TYR A 253 -8.37 10.18 -12.93
C TYR A 253 -7.06 10.97 -12.69
N ARG A 254 -5.98 10.58 -13.36
CA ARG A 254 -4.69 11.22 -13.20
C ARG A 254 -4.66 12.73 -13.36
N PRO A 255 -5.24 13.32 -14.42
CA PRO A 255 -5.22 14.77 -14.56
C PRO A 255 -5.90 15.47 -13.37
N HIS A 256 -6.93 14.84 -12.79
CA HIS A 256 -7.70 15.38 -11.68
C HIS A 256 -6.90 15.40 -10.40
N TRP A 257 -6.33 14.26 -10.00
CA TRP A 257 -5.57 14.20 -8.75
C TRP A 257 -4.23 14.92 -8.87
N GLN A 258 -3.59 14.97 -10.04
CA GLN A 258 -2.38 15.77 -10.24
C GLN A 258 -2.67 17.26 -10.09
N ARG A 259 -3.74 17.76 -10.71
CA ARG A 259 -4.16 19.16 -10.52
C ARG A 259 -4.52 19.44 -9.07
N TRP A 260 -5.26 18.54 -8.44
CA TRP A 260 -5.58 18.65 -7.01
C TRP A 260 -4.31 18.73 -6.15
N LEU A 261 -3.33 17.87 -6.41
CA LEU A 261 -2.06 17.83 -5.70
C LEU A 261 -1.26 19.12 -5.91
N VAL A 262 -1.14 19.60 -7.15
CA VAL A 262 -0.45 20.86 -7.46
C VAL A 262 -1.11 22.04 -6.73
N ASN A 263 -2.45 22.11 -6.73
CA ASN A 263 -3.17 23.17 -6.02
C ASN A 263 -3.00 23.10 -4.50
N ARG A 264 -2.79 21.90 -3.94
CA ARG A 264 -2.54 21.70 -2.50
C ARG A 264 -1.09 21.96 -2.12
N LEU A 265 -0.13 21.60 -2.97
CA LEU A 265 1.29 21.81 -2.72
C LEU A 265 1.77 23.21 -3.11
N ALA A 266 0.95 23.99 -3.83
CA ALA A 266 1.22 25.39 -4.10
C ALA A 266 1.30 26.17 -2.78
N VAL A 267 2.46 26.74 -2.51
CA VAL A 267 2.67 27.71 -1.45
C VAL A 267 2.37 29.07 -2.04
N GLU A 268 1.33 29.72 -1.54
CA GLU A 268 1.10 31.14 -1.80
C GLU A 268 2.17 31.94 -1.06
N THR A 269 3.21 32.34 -1.80
CA THR A 269 4.28 33.24 -1.37
C THR A 269 3.71 34.59 -0.97
#